data_AF-W6RHP9-F1
#
_entry.id   AF-W6RHP9-F1
#
_cell.length_a   1.000
_cell.length_b   1.000
_cell.length_c   1.000
_cell.angle_alpha   90.00
_cell.angle_beta   90.00
_cell.angle_gamma   90.00
#
_symmetry.space_group_name_H-M   'P 1'
#
loop_
_entity.id
_entity.type
_entity.pdbx_description
1 polymer ?
#
loop_
_entity_poly.entity_id
_entity_poly.type
_entity_poly.pdbx_seq_one_letter_code
_entity_poly.pdbx_strand_id
1 'polypeptide(L)'
;MGSAIALRDDFDGPALRQFAKGTKDAAQARRLLALAEIYDGGSRTDAARIGGVTLQIVRDWVVRFNEHGSAGLLNGKAPGNRPKLNDDQRQALAKIVERGPIPAIHGVVRWRRKDLVQWIFQEFRISMDETTVGRELKALGFAKLSARPRHYAQNEPEVDAFKKSSLPHWQPSEAASRRIPRSNSGGPTRRA
;
A
#
# COMPACT_ATOMS: atom_id res chain seq x y z
N MET A 1 36.09 24.70 9.68
CA MET A 1 35.07 25.25 8.76
C MET A 1 34.94 24.26 7.61
N GLY A 2 33.82 23.53 7.51
CA GLY A 2 33.63 22.55 6.43
C GLY A 2 33.48 23.25 5.08
N SER A 3 34.16 22.77 4.05
CA SER A 3 34.01 23.29 2.68
C SER A 3 32.56 23.20 2.23
N ALA A 4 32.14 24.18 1.43
CA ALA A 4 30.80 24.21 0.91
C ALA A 4 30.69 23.24 -0.27
N ILE A 5 29.68 22.36 -0.26
CA ILE A 5 29.48 21.34 -1.30
C ILE A 5 29.15 22.04 -2.62
N ALA A 6 30.01 21.90 -3.63
CA ALA A 6 29.80 22.46 -4.96
C ALA A 6 28.56 21.83 -5.62
N LEU A 7 27.86 22.61 -6.43
CA LEU A 7 26.83 22.07 -7.32
C LEU A 7 27.50 21.37 -8.50
N ARG A 8 26.82 20.36 -9.07
CA ARG A 8 27.25 19.69 -10.31
C ARG A 8 27.34 20.67 -11.50
N ASP A 9 28.25 20.43 -12.44
CA ASP A 9 28.60 21.41 -13.49
C ASP A 9 27.81 21.27 -14.81
N ASP A 10 26.96 20.25 -14.92
CA ASP A 10 26.13 19.95 -16.10
C ASP A 10 24.78 20.68 -16.12
N PHE A 11 24.55 21.60 -15.17
CA PHE A 11 23.38 22.46 -15.11
C PHE A 11 23.79 23.92 -14.94
N ASP A 12 22.89 24.82 -15.28
CA ASP A 12 23.03 26.26 -15.08
C ASP A 12 21.75 26.89 -14.49
N GLY A 13 21.86 28.15 -14.07
CA GLY A 13 20.75 28.93 -13.51
C GLY A 13 19.55 29.02 -14.47
N PRO A 14 19.74 29.38 -15.76
CA PRO A 14 18.67 29.41 -16.75
C PRO A 14 17.91 28.09 -16.90
N ALA A 15 18.60 26.94 -16.99
CA ALA A 15 17.95 25.63 -17.10
C ALA A 15 17.10 25.33 -15.86
N LEU A 16 17.59 25.62 -14.65
CA LEU A 16 16.80 25.43 -13.43
C LEU A 16 15.56 26.34 -13.38
N ARG A 17 15.66 27.58 -13.85
CA ARG A 17 14.49 28.47 -13.98
C ARG A 17 13.49 27.94 -15.02
N GLN A 18 13.95 27.30 -16.09
CA GLN A 18 13.08 26.62 -17.06
C GLN A 18 12.38 25.40 -16.45
N PHE A 19 13.11 24.55 -15.71
CA PHE A 19 12.51 23.42 -14.97
C PHE A 19 11.50 23.90 -13.91
N ALA A 20 11.80 25.00 -13.22
CA ALA A 20 10.90 25.57 -12.22
C ALA A 20 9.57 26.07 -12.85
N LYS A 21 9.62 26.60 -14.08
CA LYS A 21 8.40 26.98 -14.83
C LYS A 21 7.60 25.77 -15.31
N GLY A 22 8.27 24.66 -15.61
CA GLY A 22 7.64 23.45 -16.14
C GLY A 22 7.05 22.51 -15.08
N THR A 23 7.47 22.63 -13.82
CA THR A 23 7.00 21.74 -12.76
C THR A 23 5.63 22.16 -12.22
N LYS A 24 4.80 21.16 -11.86
CA LYS A 24 3.52 21.35 -11.16
C LYS A 24 3.69 21.36 -9.64
N ASP A 25 4.83 20.93 -9.11
CA ASP A 25 5.12 20.92 -7.68
C ASP A 25 5.73 22.27 -7.26
N ALA A 26 4.96 23.08 -6.55
CA ALA A 26 5.39 24.37 -6.04
C ALA A 26 6.61 24.29 -5.09
N ALA A 27 6.75 23.19 -4.34
CA ALA A 27 7.91 22.99 -3.48
C ALA A 27 9.17 22.71 -4.31
N GLN A 28 9.05 21.90 -5.37
CA GLN A 28 10.14 21.65 -6.31
C GLN A 28 10.54 22.94 -7.03
N ALA A 29 9.57 23.73 -7.52
CA ALA A 29 9.84 25.01 -8.17
C ALA A 29 10.65 25.96 -7.28
N ARG A 30 10.26 26.09 -6.01
CA ARG A 30 10.99 26.94 -5.05
C ARG A 30 12.43 26.47 -4.83
N ARG A 31 12.65 25.16 -4.73
CA ARG A 31 13.99 24.56 -4.56
C ARG A 31 14.86 24.81 -5.78
N LEU A 32 14.31 24.63 -6.98
CA LEU A 32 14.99 24.91 -8.23
C LEU A 32 15.40 26.38 -8.35
N LEU A 33 14.51 27.31 -7.97
CA LEU A 33 14.83 28.75 -7.96
C LEU A 33 15.91 29.10 -6.93
N ALA A 34 15.90 28.47 -5.77
CA ALA A 34 16.94 28.66 -4.76
C ALA A 34 18.31 28.17 -5.25
N LEU A 35 18.38 27.02 -5.95
CA LEU A 35 19.64 26.55 -6.51
C LEU A 35 20.08 27.34 -7.75
N ALA A 36 19.15 27.88 -8.53
CA ALA A 36 19.47 28.77 -9.64
C ALA A 36 20.25 30.01 -9.18
N GLU A 37 19.88 30.57 -8.02
CA GLU A 37 20.61 31.69 -7.40
C GLU A 37 22.09 31.35 -7.15
N ILE A 38 22.39 30.12 -6.73
CA ILE A 38 23.76 29.68 -6.47
C ILE A 38 24.53 29.53 -7.79
N TYR A 39 23.90 29.01 -8.83
CA TYR A 39 24.50 28.96 -10.17
C TYR A 39 24.77 30.35 -10.76
N ASP A 40 23.89 31.32 -10.47
CA ASP A 40 24.05 32.72 -10.87
C ASP A 40 25.15 33.45 -10.05
N GLY A 41 25.84 32.75 -9.15
CA GLY A 41 26.92 33.28 -8.31
C GLY A 41 26.46 33.89 -6.99
N GLY A 42 25.17 33.80 -6.68
CA GLY A 42 24.58 34.27 -5.43
C GLY A 42 25.02 33.45 -4.21
N SER A 43 24.86 34.05 -3.03
CA SER A 43 25.27 33.40 -1.79
C SER A 43 24.29 32.27 -1.39
N ARG A 44 24.75 31.28 -0.62
CA ARG A 44 23.85 30.27 -0.03
C ARG A 44 22.82 30.90 0.92
N THR A 45 23.11 32.08 1.48
CA THR A 45 22.18 32.86 2.29
C THR A 45 21.04 33.42 1.45
N ASP A 46 21.33 33.90 0.24
CA ASP A 46 20.30 34.35 -0.71
C ASP A 46 19.44 33.20 -1.20
N ALA A 47 20.06 32.06 -1.52
CA ALA A 47 19.34 30.84 -1.85
C ALA A 47 18.40 30.40 -0.70
N ALA A 48 18.86 30.48 0.55
CA ALA A 48 18.06 30.17 1.73
C ALA A 48 16.87 31.13 1.88
N ARG A 49 17.07 32.43 1.62
CA ARG A 49 16.03 33.46 1.63
C ARG A 49 14.98 33.21 0.53
N ILE A 50 15.40 32.88 -0.69
CA ILE A 50 14.50 32.51 -1.80
C ILE A 50 13.72 31.22 -1.46
N GLY A 51 14.41 30.25 -0.87
CA GLY A 51 13.83 28.98 -0.44
C GLY A 51 12.89 29.10 0.77
N GLY A 52 13.00 30.16 1.56
CA GLY A 52 12.33 30.31 2.86
C GLY A 52 12.78 29.27 3.87
N VAL A 53 14.06 28.88 3.85
CA VAL A 53 14.61 27.77 4.63
C VAL A 53 15.96 28.13 5.26
N THR A 54 16.52 27.24 6.10
CA THR A 54 17.85 27.42 6.68
C THR A 54 18.96 26.99 5.71
N LEU A 55 20.20 27.46 5.97
CA LEU A 55 21.38 27.05 5.19
C LEU A 55 21.60 25.52 5.17
N GLN A 56 21.23 24.83 6.25
CA GLN A 56 21.33 23.37 6.32
C GLN A 56 20.39 22.70 5.31
N ILE A 57 19.17 23.22 5.15
CA ILE A 57 18.21 22.67 4.18
C ILE A 57 18.68 22.94 2.75
N VAL A 58 19.26 24.11 2.47
CA VAL A 58 19.88 24.39 1.17
C VAL A 58 21.02 23.41 0.89
N ARG A 59 21.87 23.13 1.89
CA ARG A 59 22.92 22.10 1.77
C ARG A 59 22.33 20.73 1.43
N ASP A 60 21.27 20.31 2.11
CA ASP A 60 20.61 19.03 1.84
C ASP A 60 20.01 18.97 0.43
N TRP A 61 19.48 20.09 -0.08
CA TRP A 61 19.01 20.19 -1.46
C TRP A 61 20.15 20.06 -2.46
N VAL A 62 21.29 20.70 -2.22
CA VAL A 62 22.49 20.57 -3.06
C VAL A 62 22.96 19.11 -3.12
N VAL A 63 22.99 18.40 -1.98
CA VAL A 63 23.38 16.98 -1.95
C VAL A 63 22.44 16.13 -2.81
N ARG A 64 21.13 16.23 -2.61
CA ARG A 64 20.15 15.46 -3.39
C ARG A 64 20.14 15.82 -4.86
N PHE A 65 20.35 17.10 -5.17
CA PHE A 65 20.44 17.59 -6.54
C PHE A 65 21.70 17.07 -7.25
N ASN A 66 22.83 17.01 -6.55
CA ASN A 66 24.05 16.43 -7.09
C ASN A 66 23.87 14.94 -7.41
N GLU A 67 23.19 14.18 -6.54
CA GLU A 67 22.94 12.75 -6.73
C GLU A 67 21.91 12.45 -7.83
N HIS A 68 20.83 13.22 -7.91
CA HIS A 68 19.63 12.86 -8.70
C HIS A 68 19.13 13.96 -9.65
N GLY A 69 19.86 15.07 -9.79
CA GLY A 69 19.48 16.22 -10.61
C GLY A 69 18.18 16.88 -10.13
N SER A 70 17.42 17.43 -11.08
CA SER A 70 16.13 18.10 -10.80
C SER A 70 15.10 17.17 -10.13
N ALA A 71 15.15 15.86 -10.41
CA ALA A 71 14.27 14.86 -9.81
C ALA A 71 14.56 14.67 -8.31
N GLY A 72 15.80 14.89 -7.85
CA GLY A 72 16.18 14.85 -6.44
C GLY A 72 15.52 15.92 -5.56
N LEU A 73 14.94 16.94 -6.18
CA LEU A 73 14.23 18.03 -5.49
C LEU A 73 12.73 17.78 -5.36
N LEU A 74 12.22 16.67 -5.88
CA LEU A 74 10.86 16.22 -5.64
C LEU A 74 10.73 15.65 -4.23
N ASN A 75 9.55 15.83 -3.62
CA ASN A 75 9.25 15.08 -2.41
C ASN A 75 9.01 13.62 -2.78
N GLY A 76 9.90 12.73 -2.36
CA GLY A 76 9.62 11.30 -2.37
C GLY A 76 8.47 10.97 -1.41
N LYS A 77 7.70 9.92 -1.72
CA LYS A 77 6.77 9.35 -0.74
C LYS A 77 7.59 8.89 0.45
N ALA A 78 7.32 9.45 1.63
CA ALA A 78 8.01 9.03 2.85
C ALA A 78 7.88 7.50 2.98
N PRO A 79 8.97 6.78 3.30
CA PRO A 79 8.87 5.37 3.61
C PRO A 79 7.83 5.25 4.73
N GLY A 80 6.77 4.48 4.48
CA GLY A 80 5.71 4.29 5.47
C GLY A 80 6.27 3.70 6.77
N ASN A 81 5.41 3.57 7.78
CA ASN A 81 5.82 2.93 9.02
C ASN A 81 6.40 1.55 8.73
N ARG A 82 7.57 1.24 9.33
CA ARG A 82 8.22 -0.05 9.14
C ARG A 82 7.26 -1.14 9.64
N PRO A 83 7.03 -2.22 8.87
CA PRO A 83 6.23 -3.33 9.34
C PRO A 83 6.77 -3.87 10.66
N LYS A 84 5.88 -4.26 11.58
CA LYS A 84 6.29 -4.80 12.88
C LYS A 84 6.99 -6.16 12.75
N LEU A 85 6.61 -6.96 11.75
CA LEU A 85 7.24 -8.24 11.43
C LEU A 85 8.15 -8.06 10.22
N ASN A 86 9.35 -8.62 10.31
CA ASN A 86 10.23 -8.80 9.15
C ASN A 86 9.77 -10.02 8.32
N ASP A 87 10.39 -10.23 7.16
CA ASP A 87 9.96 -11.29 6.25
C ASP A 87 10.24 -12.70 6.80
N ASP A 88 11.31 -12.90 7.57
CA ASP A 88 11.62 -14.17 8.22
C ASP A 88 10.55 -14.55 9.27
N GLN A 89 10.13 -13.58 10.07
CA GLN A 89 9.07 -13.74 11.07
C GLN A 89 7.71 -14.02 10.42
N ARG A 90 7.43 -13.39 9.26
CA ARG A 90 6.24 -13.70 8.47
C ARG A 90 6.25 -15.13 7.93
N GLN A 91 7.39 -15.61 7.45
CA GLN A 91 7.54 -16.99 7.00
C GLN A 91 7.37 -17.98 8.16
N ALA A 92 7.91 -17.67 9.34
CA ALA A 92 7.71 -18.49 10.53
C ALA A 92 6.23 -18.51 10.96
N LEU A 93 5.54 -17.37 10.90
CA LEU A 93 4.10 -17.27 11.14
C LEU A 93 3.30 -18.12 10.13
N ALA A 94 3.66 -18.11 8.85
CA ALA A 94 3.01 -18.94 7.85
C ALA A 94 3.16 -20.44 8.17
N LYS A 95 4.40 -20.88 8.49
CA LYS A 95 4.70 -22.27 8.82
C LYS A 95 3.93 -22.77 10.04
N ILE A 96 3.80 -21.97 11.10
CA ILE A 96 3.07 -22.40 12.30
C ILE A 96 1.55 -22.46 12.06
N VAL A 97 1.02 -21.57 11.22
CA VAL A 97 -0.39 -21.57 10.82
C VAL A 97 -0.70 -22.81 9.98
N GLU A 98 0.16 -23.16 9.03
CA GLU A 98 0.03 -24.35 8.17
C GLU A 98 0.18 -25.67 8.94
N ARG A 99 1.17 -25.75 9.83
CA ARG A 99 1.37 -26.94 10.70
C ARG A 99 0.20 -27.18 11.63
N GLY A 100 -0.53 -26.11 12.00
CA GLY A 100 -1.58 -26.16 13.00
C GLY A 100 -1.03 -26.23 14.44
N PRO A 101 -1.90 -26.04 15.44
CA PRO A 101 -1.45 -26.07 16.83
C PRO A 101 -1.23 -27.50 17.31
N ILE A 102 -0.23 -27.67 18.18
CA ILE A 102 0.02 -28.91 18.92
C ILE A 102 -0.75 -28.78 20.25
N PRO A 103 -1.83 -29.55 20.49
CA PRO A 103 -2.69 -29.33 21.66
C PRO A 103 -1.95 -29.43 23.00
N ALA A 104 -0.98 -30.34 23.10
CA ALA A 104 -0.19 -30.54 24.32
C ALA A 104 0.71 -29.35 24.68
N ILE A 105 1.13 -28.55 23.69
CA ILE A 105 2.04 -27.40 23.90
C ILE A 105 1.26 -26.09 23.89
N HIS A 106 0.35 -25.92 22.92
CA HIS A 106 -0.35 -24.66 22.68
C HIS A 106 -1.70 -24.57 23.38
N GLY A 107 -2.25 -25.68 23.90
CA GLY A 107 -3.53 -25.71 24.61
C GLY A 107 -4.75 -25.37 23.75
N VAL A 108 -4.60 -25.33 22.41
CA VAL A 108 -5.67 -24.99 21.47
C VAL A 108 -5.76 -26.01 20.34
N VAL A 109 -6.98 -26.29 19.89
CA VAL A 109 -7.26 -27.23 18.78
C VAL A 109 -7.18 -26.51 17.42
N ARG A 110 -7.43 -25.20 17.39
CA ARG A 110 -7.32 -24.37 16.20
C ARG A 110 -6.68 -23.03 16.56
N TRP A 111 -5.88 -22.48 15.67
CA TRP A 111 -5.36 -21.13 15.83
C TRP A 111 -6.50 -20.10 15.78
N ARG A 112 -6.63 -19.29 16.84
CA ARG A 112 -7.34 -18.00 16.80
C ARG A 112 -6.31 -16.89 16.69
N ARG A 113 -6.74 -15.70 16.24
CA ARG A 113 -5.83 -14.54 16.12
C ARG A 113 -5.18 -14.18 17.45
N LYS A 114 -5.93 -14.21 18.56
CA LYS A 114 -5.38 -14.04 19.91
C LYS A 114 -4.29 -15.05 20.29
N ASP A 115 -4.42 -16.30 19.84
CA ASP A 115 -3.42 -17.34 20.13
C ASP A 115 -2.14 -17.08 19.33
N LEU A 116 -2.28 -16.61 18.07
CA LEU A 116 -1.14 -16.21 17.24
C LEU A 116 -0.46 -14.93 17.74
N VAL A 117 -1.22 -13.98 18.29
CA VAL A 117 -0.65 -12.80 18.99
C VAL A 117 0.23 -13.28 20.15
N GLN A 118 -0.27 -14.21 20.96
CA GLN A 118 0.49 -14.75 22.08
C GLN A 118 1.75 -15.50 21.60
N TRP A 119 1.63 -16.32 20.56
CA TRP A 119 2.75 -17.04 19.97
C TRP A 119 3.83 -16.10 19.43
N ILE A 120 3.45 -15.05 18.69
CA ILE A 120 4.38 -14.01 18.19
C ILE A 120 5.12 -13.33 19.36
N PHE A 121 4.43 -13.04 20.45
CA PHE A 121 5.06 -12.45 21.63
C PHE A 121 5.99 -13.43 22.35
N GLN A 122 5.65 -14.71 22.38
CA GLN A 122 6.49 -15.75 22.99
C GLN A 122 7.78 -15.98 22.20
N GLU A 123 7.68 -16.06 20.88
CA GLU A 123 8.80 -16.38 19.99
C GLU A 123 9.68 -15.16 19.70
N PHE A 124 9.07 -14.01 19.39
CA PHE A 124 9.79 -12.83 18.89
C PHE A 124 9.79 -11.64 19.85
N ARG A 125 9.04 -11.70 20.96
CA ARG A 125 8.84 -10.58 21.91
C ARG A 125 8.24 -9.31 21.27
N ILE A 126 7.49 -9.48 20.17
CA ILE A 126 6.84 -8.37 19.47
C ILE A 126 5.37 -8.29 19.91
N SER A 127 4.97 -7.13 20.43
CA SER A 127 3.58 -6.87 20.82
C SER A 127 2.74 -6.36 19.64
N MET A 128 1.69 -7.11 19.30
CA MET A 128 0.79 -6.83 18.19
C MET A 128 -0.66 -7.04 18.61
N ASP A 129 -1.56 -6.25 18.05
CA ASP A 129 -3.00 -6.46 18.22
C ASP A 129 -3.53 -7.52 17.23
N GLU A 130 -4.69 -8.10 17.53
CA GLU A 130 -5.32 -9.13 16.70
C GLU A 130 -5.65 -8.66 15.28
N THR A 131 -5.90 -7.35 15.09
CA THR A 131 -6.24 -6.81 13.77
C THR A 131 -5.00 -6.75 12.88
N THR A 132 -3.84 -6.39 13.44
CA THR A 132 -2.57 -6.39 12.72
C THR A 132 -2.17 -7.82 12.34
N VAL A 133 -2.28 -8.79 13.25
CA VAL A 133 -2.06 -10.21 12.90
C VAL A 133 -3.05 -10.67 11.82
N GLY A 134 -4.31 -10.25 11.89
CA GLY A 134 -5.30 -10.54 10.85
C GLY A 134 -4.93 -9.98 9.46
N ARG A 135 -4.31 -8.79 9.41
CA ARG A 135 -3.82 -8.18 8.17
C ARG A 135 -2.59 -8.92 7.63
N GLU A 136 -1.65 -9.29 8.50
CA GLU A 136 -0.48 -10.08 8.12
C GLU A 136 -0.88 -11.45 7.55
N LEU A 137 -1.82 -12.15 8.20
CA LEU A 137 -2.36 -13.41 7.67
C LEU A 137 -3.03 -13.25 6.31
N LYS A 138 -3.80 -12.17 6.11
CA LYS A 138 -4.41 -11.87 4.80
C LYS A 138 -3.36 -11.56 3.74
N ALA A 139 -2.31 -10.82 4.08
CA ALA A 139 -1.19 -10.52 3.19
C ALA A 139 -0.43 -11.78 2.78
N LEU A 140 -0.33 -12.75 3.69
CA LEU A 140 0.22 -14.10 3.43
C LEU A 140 -0.74 -15.04 2.67
N GLY A 141 -1.95 -14.58 2.32
CA GLY A 141 -2.92 -15.37 1.56
C GLY A 141 -3.83 -16.28 2.39
N PHE A 142 -3.73 -16.25 3.73
CA PHE A 142 -4.61 -17.05 4.57
C PHE A 142 -6.02 -16.45 4.63
N ALA A 143 -7.01 -17.30 4.39
CA ALA A 143 -8.43 -16.99 4.54
C ALA A 143 -9.05 -17.85 5.64
N LYS A 144 -10.02 -17.29 6.37
CA LYS A 144 -10.81 -18.07 7.33
C LYS A 144 -11.71 -19.03 6.53
N LEU A 145 -11.36 -20.30 6.53
CA LEU A 145 -12.24 -21.36 6.05
C LEU A 145 -13.31 -21.62 7.12
N SER A 146 -14.53 -21.16 6.88
CA SER A 146 -15.70 -21.64 7.61
C SER A 146 -16.40 -22.72 6.80
N ALA A 147 -16.57 -23.91 7.38
CA ALA A 147 -17.50 -24.89 6.83
C ALA A 147 -18.90 -24.25 6.75
N ARG A 148 -19.65 -24.51 5.67
CA ARG A 148 -21.07 -24.16 5.64
C ARG A 148 -21.76 -24.90 6.79
N PRO A 149 -22.53 -24.24 7.66
CA PRO A 149 -23.28 -24.92 8.71
C PRO A 149 -24.12 -26.03 8.10
N ARG A 150 -23.84 -27.30 8.46
CA ARG A 150 -24.72 -28.43 8.15
C ARG A 150 -25.80 -28.46 9.23
N HIS A 151 -27.06 -28.42 8.81
CA HIS A 151 -28.18 -28.52 9.74
C HIS A 151 -28.25 -29.96 10.26
N TYR A 152 -28.30 -30.15 11.58
CA TYR A 152 -28.23 -31.49 12.19
C TYR A 152 -29.41 -32.41 11.81
N ALA A 153 -30.52 -31.85 11.31
CA ALA A 153 -31.67 -32.58 10.81
C ALA A 153 -31.66 -32.83 9.28
N GLN A 154 -30.51 -32.64 8.61
CA GLN A 154 -30.39 -32.91 7.18
C GLN A 154 -30.12 -34.41 6.95
N ASN A 155 -31.17 -35.17 6.66
CA ASN A 155 -31.06 -36.58 6.29
C ASN A 155 -30.55 -36.70 4.84
N GLU A 156 -29.34 -37.25 4.65
CA GLU A 156 -28.78 -37.58 3.32
C GLU A 156 -29.73 -38.36 2.40
N PRO A 157 -30.47 -39.39 2.85
CA PRO A 157 -31.37 -40.13 1.97
C PRO A 157 -32.60 -39.33 1.52
N GLU A 158 -33.05 -38.34 2.29
CA GLU A 158 -34.19 -37.48 1.90
C GLU A 158 -33.80 -36.43 0.87
N VAL A 159 -32.56 -35.92 0.94
CA VAL A 159 -32.01 -34.98 -0.05
C VAL A 159 -31.81 -35.66 -1.41
N ASP A 160 -31.37 -36.92 -1.42
CA ASP A 160 -31.21 -37.69 -2.66
C ASP A 160 -32.55 -38.12 -3.27
N ALA A 161 -33.56 -38.40 -2.46
CA ALA A 161 -34.93 -38.66 -2.92
C ALA A 161 -35.57 -37.40 -3.54
N PHE A 162 -35.38 -36.23 -2.94
CA PHE A 162 -35.89 -34.95 -3.45
C PHE A 162 -35.25 -34.54 -4.79
N LYS A 163 -33.95 -34.83 -4.97
CA LYS A 163 -33.23 -34.50 -6.21
C LYS A 163 -33.62 -35.37 -7.41
N LYS A 164 -34.32 -36.49 -7.22
CA LYS A 164 -34.59 -37.49 -8.29
C LYS A 164 -35.98 -37.44 -8.93
N SER A 165 -36.91 -36.61 -8.46
CA SER A 165 -38.30 -36.63 -8.95
C SER A 165 -38.82 -35.33 -9.57
N SER A 166 -38.02 -34.28 -9.67
CA SER A 166 -38.44 -33.04 -10.33
C SER A 166 -37.74 -32.86 -11.68
N LEU A 167 -38.41 -33.32 -12.75
CA LEU A 167 -38.13 -32.78 -14.09
C LEU A 167 -38.54 -31.30 -14.09
N PRO A 168 -37.71 -30.37 -14.60
CA PRO A 168 -38.14 -28.98 -14.76
C PRO A 168 -39.33 -28.96 -15.73
N HIS A 169 -40.53 -28.57 -15.25
CA HIS A 169 -41.73 -28.38 -16.10
C HIS A 169 -41.69 -27.05 -16.89
N TRP A 170 -40.59 -26.30 -16.85
CA TRP A 170 -40.54 -25.03 -17.57
C TRP A 170 -40.17 -25.25 -19.04
N GLN A 171 -41.14 -25.05 -19.93
CA GLN A 171 -40.89 -24.92 -21.35
C GLN A 171 -40.19 -23.58 -21.63
N PRO A 172 -39.15 -23.55 -22.48
CA PRO A 172 -38.56 -22.30 -22.95
C PRO A 172 -39.62 -21.50 -23.70
N SER A 173 -39.88 -20.26 -23.27
CA SER A 173 -40.66 -19.34 -24.10
C SER A 173 -39.83 -18.98 -25.33
N GLU A 174 -40.38 -19.23 -26.53
CA GLU A 174 -39.76 -18.82 -27.78
C GLU A 174 -39.45 -17.32 -27.80
N ALA A 175 -38.33 -16.99 -28.44
CA ALA A 175 -37.81 -15.65 -28.54
C ALA A 175 -38.71 -14.75 -29.41
N ALA A 176 -39.44 -13.82 -28.80
CA ALA A 176 -39.68 -12.48 -29.35
C ALA A 176 -40.38 -11.56 -28.34
N SER A 177 -39.63 -10.65 -27.73
CA SER A 177 -40.17 -9.31 -27.48
C SER A 177 -39.11 -8.27 -27.84
N ARG A 178 -39.55 -7.31 -28.66
CA ARG A 178 -38.72 -6.32 -29.35
C ARG A 178 -37.83 -5.56 -28.38
N ARG A 179 -36.56 -5.33 -28.74
CA ARG A 179 -35.68 -4.38 -28.03
C ARG A 179 -36.32 -3.00 -28.09
N ILE A 180 -36.75 -2.48 -26.94
CA ILE A 180 -37.11 -1.07 -26.80
C ILE A 180 -35.80 -0.25 -26.94
N PRO A 181 -35.75 0.82 -27.75
CA PRO A 181 -34.60 1.72 -27.77
C PRO A 181 -34.43 2.37 -26.39
N ARG A 182 -33.25 2.21 -25.79
CA ARG A 182 -32.90 2.90 -24.54
C ARG A 182 -32.73 4.39 -24.84
N SER A 183 -33.51 5.25 -24.20
CA SER A 183 -33.29 6.69 -24.21
C SER A 183 -32.00 7.02 -23.46
N ASN A 184 -31.13 7.81 -24.08
CA ASN A 184 -29.94 8.37 -23.44
C ASN A 184 -30.35 9.60 -22.59
N SER A 185 -30.71 9.36 -21.34
CA SER A 185 -30.85 10.42 -20.34
C SER A 185 -30.44 9.87 -18.97
N GLY A 186 -29.18 10.07 -18.60
CA GLY A 186 -28.65 9.72 -17.28
C GLY A 186 -27.14 9.54 -17.33
N GLY A 187 -26.40 10.60 -17.02
CA GLY A 187 -24.94 10.65 -17.05
C GLY A 187 -24.25 9.69 -16.05
N PRO A 188 -22.94 9.43 -16.24
CA PRO A 188 -22.20 8.47 -15.44
C PRO A 188 -21.83 9.01 -14.06
N THR A 189 -22.50 8.53 -13.01
CA THR A 189 -22.04 8.69 -11.62
C THR A 189 -21.02 7.58 -11.32
N ARG A 190 -19.73 7.93 -11.27
CA ARG A 190 -18.65 7.04 -10.83
C ARG A 190 -18.58 6.96 -9.30
N ARG A 191 -18.12 5.80 -8.83
CA ARG A 191 -17.97 5.34 -7.43
C ARG A 191 -17.05 6.20 -6.55
N ALA A 192 -17.27 6.10 -5.24
CA ALA A 192 -16.22 6.18 -4.22
C ALA A 192 -15.66 4.77 -3.94
#